data_AF-A0A5C5EIK0-F1
#
_entry.id   AF-A0A5C5EIK0-F1
#
_cell.length_a   1.000
_cell.length_b   1.000
_cell.length_c   1.000
_cell.angle_alpha   90.00
_cell.angle_beta   90.00
_cell.angle_gamma   90.00
#
_symmetry.space_group_name_H-M   'P 1'
#
loop_
_entity.id
_entity.type
_entity.pdbx_description
1 polymer ?
#
loop_
_entity_poly.entity_id
_entity_poly.type
_entity_poly.pdbx_seq_one_letter_code
_entity_poly.pdbx_strand_id
1 'polypeptide(L)' 'MKHFFAGIGEINFVSYLLYICVGIAPFFHVYIIGSEMNFVKIVLSILGIIFVCILTIARIYRTFFYKE' A
#
# COMPACT_ATOMS: atom_id res chain seq x y z
N MET A 1 14.97 12.83 -4.86
CA MET A 1 14.02 11.74 -5.16
C MET A 1 14.50 10.36 -4.70
N LYS A 2 15.73 9.92 -5.02
CA LYS A 2 16.25 8.60 -4.60
C LYS A 2 16.21 8.36 -3.08
N HIS A 3 16.63 9.34 -2.28
CA HIS A 3 16.58 9.24 -0.81
C HIS A 3 15.15 9.19 -0.23
N PHE A 4 14.16 9.78 -0.92
CA PHE A 4 12.79 9.82 -0.43
C PHE A 4 12.13 8.43 -0.59
N PHE A 5 12.32 7.81 -1.76
CA PHE A 5 11.89 6.43 -2.00
C PHE A 5 12.67 5.41 -1.17
N ALA A 6 13.98 5.64 -0.95
CA ALA A 6 14.78 4.81 -0.07
C ALA A 6 14.31 4.91 1.40
N GLY A 7 13.98 6.11 1.89
CA GLY A 7 13.44 6.32 3.24
C GLY A 7 12.07 5.69 3.45
N ILE A 8 11.17 5.80 2.46
CA ILE A 8 9.87 5.10 2.49
C ILE A 8 10.07 3.58 2.47
N GLY A 9 11.06 3.08 1.74
CA GLY A 9 11.42 1.65 1.73
C GLY A 9 12.15 1.16 2.99
N GLU A 10 12.61 2.07 3.88
CA GLU A 10 13.30 1.73 5.15
C GLU A 10 12.37 1.15 6.20
N ILE A 11 11.07 1.24 5.98
CA ILE A 11 10.06 0.72 6.89
C ILE A 11 10.30 -0.76 7.22
N ASN A 12 10.27 -1.05 8.52
CA ASN A 12 10.40 -2.41 9.04
C ASN A 12 9.35 -3.33 8.38
N PHE A 13 9.69 -4.61 8.21
CA PHE A 13 8.81 -5.60 7.59
C PHE A 13 7.42 -5.63 8.23
N VAL A 14 7.36 -5.48 9.57
CA VAL A 14 6.09 -5.41 10.32
C VAL A 14 5.28 -4.18 9.93
N SER A 15 5.88 -2.99 9.88
CA SER A 15 5.21 -1.75 9.48
C SER A 15 4.72 -1.82 8.03
N TYR A 16 5.53 -2.39 7.11
CA TYR A 16 5.11 -2.64 5.75
C TYR A 16 3.88 -3.55 5.67
N LEU A 17 3.87 -4.65 6.45
CA LEU A 17 2.73 -5.56 6.50
C LEU A 17 1.47 -4.85 6.99
N LEU A 18 1.59 -4.04 8.04
CA LEU A 18 0.49 -3.22 8.56
C LEU A 18 -0.05 -2.25 7.51
N TYR A 19 0.82 -1.53 6.80
CA TYR A 19 0.39 -0.62 5.73
C TYR A 19 -0.32 -1.34 4.59
N ILE A 20 0.12 -2.56 4.24
CA ILE A 20 -0.61 -3.40 3.27
C ILE A 20 -1.99 -3.78 3.80
N CYS A 21 -2.08 -4.25 5.05
CA CYS A 21 -3.36 -4.59 5.67
C CYS A 21 -4.33 -3.40 5.68
N VAL A 22 -3.85 -2.20 6.00
CA VAL A 22 -4.64 -0.96 5.97
C VAL A 22 -5.10 -0.61 4.55
N GLY A 23 -4.22 -0.74 3.55
CA GLY A 23 -4.56 -0.45 2.15
C GLY A 23 -5.57 -1.44 1.55
N ILE A 24 -5.57 -2.70 1.98
CA ILE A 24 -6.49 -3.74 1.49
C ILE A 24 -7.80 -3.78 2.30
N ALA A 25 -7.85 -3.20 3.50
CA ALA A 25 -9.04 -3.15 4.35
C ALA A 25 -10.33 -2.67 3.63
N PRO A 26 -10.34 -1.55 2.88
CA PRO A 26 -11.54 -1.12 2.13
C PRO A 26 -11.94 -2.13 1.04
N PHE A 27 -10.98 -2.86 0.47
CA PHE A 27 -11.24 -3.90 -0.52
C PHE A 27 -11.99 -5.08 0.13
N PHE A 28 -11.52 -5.55 1.29
CA PHE A 28 -12.22 -6.56 2.08
C PHE A 28 -13.62 -6.13 2.49
N HIS A 29 -13.78 -4.85 2.86
CA HIS A 29 -15.05 -4.31 3.31
C HIS A 29 -16.11 -4.23 2.19
N VAL A 30 -15.69 -4.01 0.94
CA VAL A 30 -16.59 -4.00 -0.22
C VAL A 30 -16.87 -5.41 -0.72
N TYR A 31 -15.84 -6.27 -0.80
CA TYR A 31 -15.97 -7.60 -1.42
C TYR A 31 -16.56 -8.68 -0.51
N ILE A 32 -16.27 -8.67 0.80
CA ILE A 32 -16.69 -9.74 1.73
C ILE A 32 -18.01 -9.41 2.43
N ILE A 33 -18.21 -8.16 2.84
CA ILE A 33 -19.39 -7.77 3.65
C ILE A 33 -20.64 -7.55 2.78
N GLY A 34 -20.52 -7.55 1.45
CA GLY A 34 -21.64 -7.27 0.54
C GLY A 34 -22.22 -5.87 0.76
N SER A 35 -21.37 -4.95 1.23
CA SER A 35 -21.78 -3.61 1.62
C SER A 35 -22.15 -2.81 0.37
N GLU A 36 -23.23 -2.03 0.47
CA GLU A 36 -23.71 -1.20 -0.64
C GLU A 36 -22.55 -0.42 -1.27
N MET A 37 -22.43 -0.55 -2.59
CA MET A 37 -21.37 0.06 -3.39
C MET A 37 -21.59 1.57 -3.48
N ASN A 38 -21.13 2.26 -2.45
CA ASN A 38 -21.09 3.71 -2.43
C ASN A 38 -19.83 4.20 -3.17
N PHE A 39 -19.98 5.26 -3.97
CA PHE A 39 -18.89 5.93 -4.68
C PHE A 39 -17.65 6.15 -3.80
N VAL A 40 -17.84 6.55 -2.54
CA VAL A 40 -16.75 6.79 -1.59
C VAL A 40 -15.94 5.52 -1.31
N LYS A 41 -16.60 4.35 -1.18
CA LYS A 41 -15.91 3.08 -0.92
C LYS A 41 -15.11 2.60 -2.13
N ILE A 42 -15.62 2.84 -3.34
CA ILE A 42 -14.91 2.54 -4.58
C ILE A 42 -13.66 3.41 -4.68
N VAL A 43 -13.78 4.72 -4.42
CA VAL A 43 -12.64 5.66 -4.40
C VAL A 43 -11.61 5.24 -3.36
N LEU A 44 -12.03 4.90 -2.13
CA LEU A 44 -11.16 4.41 -1.06
C LEU A 44 -10.42 3.12 -1.43
N SER A 45 -11.11 2.16 -2.06
CA SER A 45 -10.48 0.92 -2.54
C SER A 45 -9.42 1.18 -3.60
N ILE A 46 -9.69 2.07 -4.56
CA ILE A 46 -8.72 2.43 -5.60
C ILE A 46 -7.49 3.13 -4.98
N LEU A 47 -7.72 4.08 -4.07
CA LEU A 47 -6.66 4.76 -3.33
C LEU A 47 -5.81 3.79 -2.51
N GLY A 48 -6.45 2.81 -1.86
CA GLY A 48 -5.77 1.76 -1.10
C GLY A 48 -4.86 0.90 -1.98
N ILE A 49 -5.34 0.49 -3.15
CA ILE A 49 -4.54 -0.27 -4.12
C ILE A 49 -3.35 0.55 -4.62
N ILE A 50 -3.57 1.81 -5.00
CA ILE A 50 -2.50 2.71 -5.45
C ILE A 50 -1.43 2.85 -4.35
N PHE A 51 -1.84 3.02 -3.10
CA PHE A 51 -0.93 3.12 -1.96
C PHE A 51 -0.09 1.85 -1.77
N VAL A 52 -0.72 0.67 -1.83
CA VAL A 52 0.00 -0.62 -1.74
C VAL A 52 0.98 -0.81 -2.89
N CYS A 53 0.60 -0.42 -4.11
CA CYS A 53 1.49 -0.46 -5.27
C CYS A 53 2.72 0.44 -5.07
N ILE A 54 2.51 1.69 -4.61
CA ILE A 54 3.62 2.63 -4.36
C ILE A 54 4.57 2.07 -3.29
N LEU A 55 4.03 1.52 -2.19
CA LEU A 55 4.85 0.91 -1.13
C LEU A 55 5.63 -0.31 -1.62
N THR A 56 5.00 -1.15 -2.44
CA THR A 56 5.66 -2.33 -3.02
C THR A 56 6.78 -1.90 -3.95
N ILE A 57 6.55 -0.92 -4.82
CA ILE A 57 7.58 -0.35 -5.70
C ILE A 57 8.70 0.27 -4.87
N ALA A 58 8.40 1.05 -3.83
CA ALA A 58 9.41 1.65 -2.95
C ALA A 58 10.28 0.59 -2.27
N ARG A 59 9.68 -0.52 -1.82
CA ARG A 59 10.40 -1.63 -1.21
C ARG A 59 11.31 -2.35 -2.21
N ILE A 60 10.81 -2.65 -3.41
CA ILE A 60 11.62 -3.25 -4.49
C ILE A 60 12.77 -2.30 -4.87
N TYR A 61 12.49 -1.00 -4.99
CA TYR A 61 13.47 0.01 -5.34
C TYR A 61 14.59 0.10 -4.30
N ARG A 62 14.28 -0.03 -3.00
CA ARG A 62 15.31 -0.11 -1.97
C ARG A 62 16.13 -1.41 -2.08
N THR A 63 15.48 -2.57 -2.20
CA THR A 63 16.17 -3.86 -2.30
C THR A 63 17.09 -3.98 -3.52
N PHE A 64 16.68 -3.43 -4.67
CA PHE A 64 17.44 -3.55 -5.92
C PHE A 64 18.38 -2.39 -6.20
N PHE A 65 17.98 -1.15 -5.88
CA PHE A 65 18.71 0.07 -6.26
C PHE A 65 19.49 0.71 -5.11
N TYR A 66 19.19 0.33 -3.86
CA TYR A 66 19.88 0.77 -2.65
C TYR A 66 20.57 -0.43 -1.97
N LYS A 67 21.28 -1.20 -2.79
CA LYS A 67 22.25 -2.21 -2.35
C LYS A 67 23.61 -1.51 -2.29
N GLU A 68 23.96 -1.01 -1.11
CA GLU A 68 25.36 -0.80 -0.74
C GLU A 68 25.74 -1.95 0.20
#